data_AF-A0A6L2KD90-F1
#
_entry.id   AF-A0A6L2KD90-F1
#
_cell.length_a   1.000
_cell.length_b   1.000
_cell.length_c   1.000
_cell.angle_alpha   90.00
_cell.angle_beta   90.00
_cell.angle_gamma   90.00
#
_symmetry.space_group_name_H-M   'P 1'
#
loop_
_entity.id
_entity.type
_entity.pdbx_description
1 polymer ?
#
loop_
_entity_poly.entity_id
_entity_poly.type
_entity_poly.pdbx_seq_one_letter_code
_entity_poly.pdbx_strand_id
1 'polypeptide(L)'
;MIDGTGSGLIAGFVIDMFCTCMIDVANEFHIPTYVFFTSNAAFLGFELYIQTLCDDQNQDVIELIHSDTEVSVPCFVKQVPTKYMELEKHAIESLSIDNTVPPMYPVGPILNLEGDGKLLADDVISWLDSQPISSIVFVCFGSMGNFDEIQVKEIASALEQSGYRFVWSLRRPPSNQASRVPSDYDDPSVQSEGSCLIVGGTHCWRVCGLVYQPVAWPIYAEQQINAFEMVLELGLAVEIKLDYKRDVFDHDAHKNHTIIVTTDEIECGIRRLMEDNEVRTKVKEMSDKSRAAVVEGGSSYASVGRLIQDFMGNISGI
;
A
#
# COMPACT_ATOMS: atom_id res chain seq x y z
N MET A 1 11.43 13.31 -37.86
CA MET A 1 11.37 14.78 -37.78
C MET A 1 9.99 15.12 -37.26
N ILE A 2 9.92 15.63 -36.03
CA ILE A 2 8.69 16.21 -35.49
C ILE A 2 8.64 17.62 -36.10
N ASP A 3 7.62 17.88 -36.89
CA ASP A 3 7.31 19.17 -37.49
C ASP A 3 6.91 20.17 -36.40
N GLY A 4 7.78 21.16 -36.18
CA GLY A 4 7.74 22.12 -35.08
C GLY A 4 6.69 23.23 -35.20
N THR A 5 5.42 22.90 -35.48
CA THR A 5 4.32 23.88 -35.50
C THR A 5 3.05 23.49 -34.75
N GLY A 6 3.05 22.38 -33.98
CA GLY A 6 1.93 22.05 -33.09
C GLY A 6 2.08 22.71 -31.72
N SER A 7 1.21 23.67 -31.37
CA SER A 7 1.03 24.05 -29.96
C SER A 7 0.57 22.80 -29.21
N GLY A 8 1.34 22.34 -28.22
CA GLY A 8 0.92 21.21 -27.39
C GLY A 8 -0.37 21.57 -26.65
N LEU A 9 -1.46 20.85 -26.94
CA LEU A 9 -2.72 20.97 -26.20
C LEU A 9 -2.66 20.06 -24.98
N ILE A 10 -3.12 20.57 -23.83
CA ILE A 10 -3.19 19.80 -22.59
C ILE A 10 -4.53 19.04 -22.58
N ALA A 11 -4.47 17.71 -22.54
CA ALA A 11 -5.64 16.83 -22.64
C ALA A 11 -6.36 16.59 -21.30
N GLY A 12 -5.66 16.84 -20.19
CA GLY A 12 -6.13 16.58 -18.83
C GLY A 12 -5.01 16.71 -17.81
N PHE A 13 -5.37 16.98 -16.56
CA PHE A 13 -4.47 16.87 -15.41
C PHE A 13 -4.65 15.50 -14.75
N VAL A 14 -3.55 14.80 -14.48
CA VAL A 14 -3.57 13.59 -13.63
C VAL A 14 -2.91 13.94 -12.31
N ILE A 15 -3.65 13.85 -11.21
CA ILE A 15 -3.20 14.26 -9.88
C ILE A 15 -3.28 13.10 -8.90
N ASP A 16 -2.43 13.12 -7.88
CA ASP A 16 -2.52 12.18 -6.75
C ASP A 16 -3.78 12.44 -5.89
N MET A 17 -4.24 11.43 -5.15
CA MET A 17 -5.42 11.54 -4.28
C MET A 17 -5.28 12.60 -3.17
N PHE A 18 -4.06 12.97 -2.77
CA PHE A 18 -3.81 14.06 -1.81
C PHE A 18 -3.68 15.43 -2.47
N CYS A 19 -3.80 15.51 -3.81
CA CYS A 19 -3.60 16.73 -4.59
C CYS A 19 -4.91 17.31 -5.15
N THR A 20 -6.07 16.95 -4.59
CA THR A 20 -7.40 17.40 -5.04
C THR A 20 -7.55 18.93 -5.03
N CYS A 21 -6.78 19.65 -4.20
CA CYS A 21 -6.73 21.12 -4.21
C CYS A 21 -6.25 21.72 -5.56
N MET A 22 -5.63 20.92 -6.44
CA MET A 22 -5.22 21.36 -7.78
C MET A 22 -6.35 21.29 -8.82
N ILE A 23 -7.51 20.71 -8.47
CA ILE A 23 -8.68 20.64 -9.36
C ILE A 23 -9.15 22.05 -9.73
N ASP A 24 -9.19 22.99 -8.77
CA ASP A 24 -9.62 24.36 -9.01
C ASP A 24 -8.71 25.07 -10.02
N VAL A 25 -7.41 24.81 -9.96
CA VAL A 25 -6.44 25.34 -10.93
C VAL A 25 -6.73 24.81 -12.33
N ALA A 26 -6.99 23.50 -12.48
CA ALA A 26 -7.33 22.91 -13.78
C ALA A 26 -8.65 23.46 -14.34
N ASN A 27 -9.63 23.73 -13.47
CA ASN A 27 -10.91 24.33 -13.83
C ASN A 27 -10.77 25.74 -14.41
N GLU A 28 -9.79 26.54 -13.96
CA GLU A 28 -9.48 27.87 -14.54
C GLU A 28 -9.08 27.79 -16.02
N PHE A 29 -8.47 26.68 -16.43
CA PHE A 29 -8.09 26.43 -17.82
C PHE A 29 -9.17 25.66 -18.61
N HIS A 30 -10.30 25.32 -17.97
CA HIS A 30 -11.33 24.43 -18.52
C HIS A 30 -10.79 23.06 -18.96
N ILE A 31 -9.78 22.55 -18.23
CA ILE A 31 -9.14 21.26 -18.52
C ILE A 31 -9.64 20.23 -17.50
N PRO A 32 -10.07 19.02 -17.93
CA PRO A 32 -10.54 17.99 -17.01
C PRO A 32 -9.42 17.46 -16.13
N THR A 33 -9.77 17.09 -14.90
CA THR A 33 -8.84 16.49 -13.92
C THR A 33 -9.22 15.05 -13.63
N TYR A 34 -8.20 14.20 -13.54
CA TYR A 34 -8.28 12.78 -13.26
C TYR A 34 -7.49 12.49 -11.98
N VAL A 35 -8.14 11.90 -10.98
CA VAL A 35 -7.47 11.50 -9.74
C VAL A 35 -6.88 10.10 -9.92
N PHE A 36 -5.57 9.98 -9.79
CA PHE A 36 -4.89 8.71 -9.71
C PHE A 36 -4.92 8.22 -8.26
N PHE A 37 -5.90 7.38 -7.96
CA PHE A 37 -6.11 6.84 -6.63
C PHE A 37 -5.09 5.75 -6.31
N THR A 38 -4.19 6.02 -5.37
CA THR A 38 -3.05 5.15 -5.06
C THR A 38 -3.30 4.11 -3.97
N SER A 39 -4.55 3.81 -3.67
CA SER A 39 -4.96 2.66 -2.84
C SER A 39 -5.72 1.62 -3.68
N ASN A 40 -6.24 0.55 -3.06
CA ASN A 40 -7.05 -0.45 -3.78
C ASN A 40 -8.51 0.01 -3.90
N ALA A 41 -9.29 -0.69 -4.75
CA ALA A 41 -10.69 -0.36 -4.99
C ALA A 41 -11.58 -0.65 -3.77
N ALA A 42 -11.22 -1.63 -2.93
CA ALA A 42 -11.95 -1.94 -1.71
C ALA A 42 -11.89 -0.76 -0.72
N PHE A 43 -10.71 -0.14 -0.61
CA PHE A 43 -10.49 1.06 0.20
C PHE A 43 -11.25 2.27 -0.36
N LEU A 44 -11.22 2.52 -1.67
CA LEU A 44 -12.06 3.57 -2.27
C LEU A 44 -13.55 3.36 -1.96
N GLY A 45 -14.05 2.13 -2.11
CA GLY A 45 -15.44 1.79 -1.78
C GLY A 45 -15.75 1.96 -0.29
N PHE A 46 -14.78 1.70 0.58
CA PHE A 46 -14.88 1.91 2.02
C PHE A 46 -14.95 3.41 2.36
N GLU A 47 -14.12 4.23 1.74
CA GLU A 47 -14.16 5.68 1.95
C GLU A 47 -15.49 6.28 1.47
N LEU A 48 -16.00 5.86 0.29
CA LEU A 48 -17.32 6.27 -0.20
C LEU A 48 -18.44 5.84 0.76
N TYR A 49 -18.35 4.66 1.36
CA TYR A 49 -19.31 4.21 2.36
C TYR A 49 -19.28 5.07 3.63
N ILE A 50 -18.09 5.44 4.11
CA ILE A 50 -17.94 6.36 5.25
C ILE A 50 -18.57 7.72 4.92
N GLN A 51 -18.41 8.22 3.69
CA GLN A 51 -19.04 9.46 3.25
C GLN A 51 -20.58 9.37 3.31
N THR A 52 -21.16 8.26 2.85
CA THR A 52 -22.60 8.00 2.98
C THR A 52 -23.06 7.97 4.44
N LEU A 53 -22.27 7.42 5.37
CA LEU A 53 -22.61 7.44 6.81
C LEU A 53 -22.64 8.88 7.36
N CYS A 54 -21.67 9.70 6.98
CA CYS A 54 -21.58 11.10 7.38
C CYS A 54 -22.72 11.94 6.81
N ASP A 55 -22.91 11.89 5.49
CA ASP A 55 -23.76 12.84 4.76
C ASP A 55 -25.24 12.42 4.74
N ASP A 56 -25.51 11.15 4.43
CA ASP A 56 -26.88 10.67 4.23
C ASP A 56 -27.51 10.16 5.53
N GLN A 57 -26.69 9.57 6.41
CA GLN A 57 -27.17 8.96 7.66
C GLN A 57 -26.92 9.83 8.90
N ASN A 58 -26.16 10.94 8.75
CA ASN A 58 -25.81 11.87 9.83
C ASN A 58 -25.25 11.14 11.06
N GLN A 59 -24.46 10.10 10.83
CA GLN A 59 -23.89 9.25 11.87
C GLN A 59 -22.54 9.80 12.31
N ASP A 60 -22.28 9.80 13.62
CA ASP A 60 -20.98 10.19 14.16
C ASP A 60 -19.99 9.04 13.98
N VAL A 61 -19.13 9.16 12.96
CA VAL A 61 -18.10 8.16 12.65
C VAL A 61 -17.09 8.04 13.79
N ILE A 62 -16.85 9.11 14.58
CA ILE A 62 -15.96 9.06 15.74
C ILE A 62 -16.56 8.19 16.85
N GLU A 63 -17.87 8.30 17.10
CA GLU A 63 -18.55 7.41 18.05
C GLU A 63 -18.52 5.95 17.56
N LEU A 64 -18.72 5.75 16.25
CA LEU A 64 -18.69 4.42 15.63
C LEU A 64 -17.31 3.77 15.74
N ILE A 65 -16.23 4.53 15.47
CA ILE A 65 -14.84 4.09 15.64
C ILE A 65 -14.60 3.56 17.06
N HIS A 66 -15.05 4.29 18.10
CA HIS A 66 -14.82 3.93 19.50
C HIS A 66 -15.74 2.84 20.04
N SER A 67 -16.71 2.38 19.23
CA SER A 67 -17.68 1.36 19.66
C SER A 67 -17.14 -0.07 19.66
N ASP A 68 -15.97 -0.32 19.06
CA ASP A 68 -15.38 -1.65 18.86
C ASP A 68 -16.36 -2.66 18.20
N THR A 69 -17.26 -2.17 17.33
CA THR A 69 -18.24 -3.01 16.62
C THR A 69 -17.74 -3.41 15.23
N GLU A 70 -18.51 -4.25 14.53
CA GLU A 70 -18.27 -4.59 13.12
C GLU A 70 -19.43 -4.05 12.28
N VAL A 71 -19.12 -3.56 11.07
CA VAL A 71 -20.12 -3.03 10.14
C VAL A 71 -20.11 -3.76 8.81
N SER A 72 -21.27 -3.78 8.15
CA SER A 72 -21.38 -4.26 6.78
C SER A 72 -21.03 -3.12 5.82
N VAL A 73 -19.90 -3.26 5.14
CA VAL A 73 -19.45 -2.33 4.11
C VAL A 73 -19.70 -2.98 2.74
N PRO A 74 -20.37 -2.32 1.78
CA PRO A 74 -20.77 -2.94 0.51
C PRO A 74 -19.64 -3.57 -0.32
N CYS A 75 -18.41 -3.08 -0.21
CA CYS A 75 -17.24 -3.61 -0.94
C CYS A 75 -16.60 -4.84 -0.27
N PHE A 76 -17.06 -5.23 0.91
CA PHE A 76 -16.53 -6.35 1.70
C PHE A 76 -17.59 -7.42 1.91
N VAL A 77 -17.18 -8.69 1.90
CA VAL A 77 -18.09 -9.81 2.21
C VAL A 77 -18.16 -10.03 3.71
N LYS A 78 -17.02 -9.87 4.39
CA LYS A 78 -16.89 -9.94 5.84
C LYS A 78 -17.21 -8.58 6.45
N GLN A 79 -17.67 -8.60 7.71
CA GLN A 79 -17.90 -7.37 8.44
C GLN A 79 -16.57 -6.74 8.82
N VAL A 80 -16.49 -5.42 8.67
CA VAL A 80 -15.27 -4.65 8.91
C VAL A 80 -15.31 -4.07 10.32
N PRO A 81 -14.27 -4.30 11.16
CA PRO A 81 -14.17 -3.65 12.47
C PRO A 81 -14.16 -2.12 12.36
N THR A 82 -14.99 -1.44 13.14
CA THR A 82 -15.15 0.03 13.07
C THR A 82 -13.89 0.79 13.50
N LYS A 83 -13.04 0.18 14.33
CA LYS A 83 -11.71 0.72 14.67
C LYS A 83 -10.80 0.94 13.44
N TYR A 84 -11.07 0.28 12.31
CA TYR A 84 -10.35 0.53 11.06
C TYR A 84 -10.85 1.75 10.30
N MET A 85 -11.93 2.41 10.76
CA MET A 85 -12.49 3.64 10.19
C MET A 85 -11.78 4.90 10.69
N GLU A 86 -10.78 4.79 11.56
CA GLU A 86 -9.89 5.89 11.94
C GLU A 86 -9.05 6.35 10.74
N LEU A 87 -9.70 7.07 9.84
CA LEU A 87 -9.11 7.75 8.70
C LEU A 87 -8.61 9.13 9.13
N GLU A 88 -7.61 9.62 8.40
CA GLU A 88 -7.26 11.02 8.49
C GLU A 88 -8.48 11.85 8.10
N LYS A 89 -8.90 12.76 8.99
CA LYS A 89 -10.02 13.68 8.75
C LYS A 89 -9.94 14.36 7.38
N HIS A 90 -8.71 14.60 6.91
CA HIS A 90 -8.43 15.19 5.60
C HIS A 90 -8.80 14.29 4.41
N ALA A 91 -8.69 12.96 4.53
CA ALA A 91 -9.10 12.02 3.50
C ALA A 91 -10.63 12.02 3.31
N ILE A 92 -11.37 12.07 4.43
CA ILE A 92 -12.84 12.20 4.41
C ILE A 92 -13.25 13.55 3.80
N GLU A 93 -12.65 14.65 4.26
CA GLU A 93 -12.92 15.99 3.73
C GLU A 93 -12.61 16.12 2.22
N SER A 94 -11.61 15.38 1.71
CA SER A 94 -11.22 15.40 0.29
C SER A 94 -12.22 14.69 -0.63
N LEU A 95 -13.10 13.85 -0.09
CA LEU A 95 -14.08 13.06 -0.83
C LEU A 95 -15.49 13.64 -0.81
N SER A 96 -15.73 14.72 -0.05
CA SER A 96 -17.00 15.46 -0.04
C SER A 96 -17.27 16.26 -1.33
N ILE A 97 -16.68 15.87 -2.46
CA ILE A 97 -16.81 16.54 -3.75
C ILE A 97 -17.88 15.81 -4.58
N ASP A 98 -19.11 16.31 -4.49
CA ASP A 98 -20.31 15.96 -5.27
C ASP A 98 -20.75 14.47 -5.20
N ASN A 99 -22.05 14.23 -5.06
CA ASN A 99 -22.63 12.89 -4.83
C ASN A 99 -22.58 11.97 -6.07
N THR A 100 -21.82 12.33 -7.10
CA THR A 100 -21.64 11.56 -8.32
C THR A 100 -20.25 10.95 -8.36
N VAL A 101 -20.18 9.62 -8.20
CA VAL A 101 -18.92 8.88 -8.40
C VAL A 101 -18.48 9.03 -9.86
N PRO A 102 -17.29 9.60 -10.14
CA PRO A 102 -16.81 9.80 -11.50
C PRO A 102 -16.49 8.45 -12.18
N PRO A 103 -16.36 8.42 -13.52
CA PRO A 103 -15.91 7.22 -14.23
C PRO A 103 -14.59 6.68 -13.67
N MET A 104 -14.55 5.38 -13.39
CA MET A 104 -13.35 4.72 -12.86
C MET A 104 -12.62 3.93 -13.95
N TYR A 105 -11.30 4.06 -13.98
CA TYR A 105 -10.43 3.33 -14.90
C TYR A 105 -9.47 2.45 -14.09
N PRO A 106 -9.77 1.15 -13.91
CA PRO A 106 -8.82 0.23 -13.30
C PRO A 106 -7.61 0.06 -14.23
N VAL A 107 -6.45 0.57 -13.83
CA VAL A 107 -5.23 0.57 -14.65
C VAL A 107 -4.09 -0.28 -14.06
N GLY A 108 -4.34 -0.96 -12.94
CA GLY A 108 -3.34 -1.71 -12.21
C GLY A 108 -3.14 -3.18 -12.65
N PRO A 109 -2.11 -3.84 -12.11
CA PRO A 109 -1.05 -3.25 -11.30
C PRO A 109 -0.09 -2.39 -12.12
N ILE A 110 0.26 -1.21 -11.62
CA ILE A 110 1.31 -0.35 -12.19
C ILE A 110 2.54 -0.55 -11.30
N LEU A 111 3.55 -1.25 -11.83
CA LEU A 111 4.79 -1.58 -11.14
C LEU A 111 5.94 -1.04 -11.96
N ASN A 112 6.93 -0.44 -11.31
CA ASN A 112 8.20 -0.16 -11.99
C ASN A 112 9.04 -1.43 -11.99
N LEU A 113 9.01 -2.18 -13.09
CA LEU A 113 9.82 -3.39 -13.26
C LEU A 113 11.20 -3.09 -13.86
N GLU A 114 11.37 -1.90 -14.43
CA GLU A 114 12.64 -1.39 -14.94
C GLU A 114 13.28 -0.52 -13.84
N GLY A 115 13.93 -1.17 -12.89
CA GLY A 115 14.81 -0.46 -11.96
C GLY A 115 15.98 0.14 -12.76
N ASP A 116 16.36 1.38 -12.47
CA ASP A 116 17.68 1.89 -12.81
C ASP A 116 18.67 0.97 -12.08
N GLY A 117 19.17 -0.07 -12.75
CA GLY A 117 20.00 -1.15 -12.20
C GLY A 117 21.39 -0.70 -11.76
N LYS A 118 21.49 0.42 -11.02
CA LYS A 118 22.73 1.09 -10.65
C LYS A 118 23.07 1.00 -9.17
N LEU A 119 22.23 0.44 -8.30
CA LEU A 119 22.45 0.48 -6.85
C LEU A 119 22.19 -0.83 -6.09
N LEU A 120 21.87 -1.94 -6.77
CA LEU A 120 21.95 -3.25 -6.12
C LEU A 120 23.44 -3.61 -6.03
N ALA A 121 23.97 -3.82 -4.82
CA ALA A 121 25.26 -4.45 -4.69
C ALA A 121 25.15 -5.85 -5.32
N ASP A 122 25.85 -6.10 -6.42
CA ASP A 122 25.85 -7.37 -7.17
C ASP A 122 25.97 -8.59 -6.23
N ASP A 123 26.67 -8.41 -5.11
CA ASP A 123 26.86 -9.41 -4.05
C ASP A 123 25.55 -9.90 -3.41
N VAL A 124 24.56 -9.02 -3.23
CA VAL A 124 23.27 -9.36 -2.59
C VAL A 124 22.41 -10.18 -3.54
N ILE A 125 22.32 -9.74 -4.80
CA ILE A 125 21.58 -10.47 -5.83
C ILE A 125 22.25 -11.82 -6.07
N SER A 126 23.57 -11.87 -6.19
CA SER A 126 24.30 -13.12 -6.30
C SER A 126 24.09 -14.02 -5.07
N TRP A 127 24.00 -13.46 -3.87
CA TRP A 127 23.70 -14.22 -2.67
C TRP A 127 22.29 -14.79 -2.73
N LEU A 128 21.28 -13.99 -3.11
CA LEU A 128 19.88 -14.41 -3.27
C LEU A 128 19.73 -15.51 -4.32
N ASP A 129 20.39 -15.38 -5.47
CA ASP A 129 20.37 -16.36 -6.57
C ASP A 129 20.95 -17.72 -6.16
N SER A 130 21.83 -17.75 -5.15
CA SER A 130 22.41 -18.99 -4.62
C SER A 130 21.51 -19.72 -3.60
N GLN A 131 20.40 -19.11 -3.20
CA GLN A 131 19.49 -19.67 -2.20
C GLN A 131 18.46 -20.60 -2.83
N PRO A 132 17.95 -21.61 -2.09
CA PRO A 132 16.82 -22.39 -2.54
C PRO A 132 15.58 -21.51 -2.80
N ILE A 133 14.76 -21.92 -3.78
CA ILE A 133 13.52 -21.23 -4.11
C ILE A 133 12.62 -21.14 -2.86
N SER A 134 12.05 -19.95 -2.62
CA SER A 134 11.13 -19.70 -1.50
C SER A 134 11.71 -20.03 -0.11
N SER A 135 13.00 -19.77 0.10
CA SER A 135 13.68 -20.05 1.39
C SER A 135 14.16 -18.81 2.17
N ILE A 136 13.96 -17.61 1.60
CA ILE A 136 14.40 -16.34 2.19
C ILE A 136 13.19 -15.54 2.67
N VAL A 137 13.29 -15.05 3.90
CA VAL A 137 12.39 -14.05 4.46
C VAL A 137 12.92 -12.66 4.14
N PHE A 138 12.09 -11.74 3.67
CA PHE A 138 12.46 -10.35 3.61
C PHE A 138 11.58 -9.53 4.53
N VAL A 139 12.14 -8.46 5.05
CA VAL A 139 11.50 -7.63 6.05
C VAL A 139 11.65 -6.20 5.58
N CYS A 140 10.53 -5.54 5.35
CA CYS A 140 10.49 -4.16 4.87
C CYS A 140 9.14 -3.56 5.16
N PHE A 141 9.17 -2.42 5.83
CA PHE A 141 7.97 -1.71 6.25
C PHE A 141 7.71 -0.46 5.38
N GLY A 142 8.25 -0.44 4.16
CA GLY A 142 8.15 0.68 3.22
C GLY A 142 9.08 1.85 3.56
N SER A 143 8.92 2.96 2.86
CA SER A 143 9.77 4.16 2.99
C SER A 143 9.61 4.89 4.33
N MET A 144 8.40 4.86 4.91
CA MET A 144 8.08 5.52 6.18
C MET A 144 8.05 4.55 7.38
N GLY A 145 8.15 3.25 7.13
CA GLY A 145 8.18 2.23 8.19
C GLY A 145 9.50 2.25 8.96
N ASN A 146 9.39 2.37 10.29
CA ASN A 146 10.51 2.35 11.21
C ASN A 146 10.00 1.92 12.59
N PHE A 147 10.87 1.41 13.44
CA PHE A 147 10.52 0.95 14.78
C PHE A 147 11.54 1.43 15.81
N ASP A 148 11.11 1.55 17.06
CA ASP A 148 12.02 1.85 18.16
C ASP A 148 12.95 0.66 18.47
N GLU A 149 13.93 0.89 19.34
CA GLU A 149 14.92 -0.12 19.72
C GLU A 149 14.29 -1.38 20.32
N ILE A 150 13.18 -1.26 21.04
CA ILE A 150 12.53 -2.39 21.71
C ILE A 150 11.92 -3.30 20.65
N GLN A 151 11.11 -2.76 19.75
CA GLN A 151 10.46 -3.55 18.71
C GLN A 151 11.47 -4.09 17.68
N VAL A 152 12.55 -3.37 17.38
CA VAL A 152 13.66 -3.87 16.54
C VAL A 152 14.34 -5.09 17.17
N LYS A 153 14.53 -5.13 18.50
CA LYS A 153 15.10 -6.29 19.20
C LYS A 153 14.18 -7.52 19.15
N GLU A 154 12.87 -7.33 19.27
CA GLU A 154 11.90 -8.43 19.12
C GLU A 154 11.93 -9.00 17.69
N ILE A 155 11.95 -8.14 16.66
CA ILE A 155 12.06 -8.57 15.26
C ILE A 155 13.37 -9.34 15.02
N ALA A 156 14.49 -8.81 15.50
CA ALA A 156 15.79 -9.46 15.34
C ALA A 156 15.84 -10.85 16.02
N SER A 157 15.30 -10.93 17.24
CA SER A 157 15.23 -12.19 18.00
C SER A 157 14.33 -13.21 17.30
N ALA A 158 13.20 -12.78 16.73
CA ALA A 158 12.29 -13.65 15.98
C ALA A 158 12.92 -14.17 14.69
N LEU A 159 13.63 -13.31 13.95
CA LEU A 159 14.35 -13.72 12.75
C LEU A 159 15.41 -14.77 13.05
N GLU A 160 16.22 -14.56 14.10
CA GLU A 160 17.22 -15.53 14.56
C GLU A 160 16.57 -16.85 15.00
N GLN A 161 15.51 -16.80 15.82
CA GLN A 161 14.82 -17.98 16.33
C GLN A 161 14.08 -18.77 15.25
N SER A 162 13.60 -18.09 14.19
CA SER A 162 12.90 -18.74 13.08
C SER A 162 13.81 -19.73 12.32
N GLY A 163 15.13 -19.52 12.37
CA GLY A 163 16.11 -20.34 11.64
C GLY A 163 16.08 -20.16 10.13
N TYR A 164 15.21 -19.31 9.59
CA TYR A 164 15.18 -18.96 8.16
C TYR A 164 16.22 -17.90 7.85
N ARG A 165 16.79 -17.97 6.64
CA ARG A 165 17.64 -16.91 6.13
C ARG A 165 16.76 -15.69 5.81
N PHE A 166 17.31 -14.50 5.99
CA PHE A 166 16.55 -13.28 5.77
C PHE A 166 17.36 -12.14 5.18
N VAL A 167 16.65 -11.18 4.59
CA VAL A 167 17.16 -9.86 4.19
C VAL A 167 16.25 -8.79 4.80
N TRP A 168 16.80 -7.83 5.53
CA TRP A 168 16.01 -6.84 6.25
C TRP A 168 16.38 -5.42 5.83
N SER A 169 15.45 -4.74 5.16
CA SER A 169 15.51 -3.30 4.92
C SER A 169 15.09 -2.54 6.18
N LEU A 170 16.04 -2.33 7.09
CA LEU A 170 15.84 -1.60 8.34
C LEU A 170 16.12 -0.10 8.17
N ARG A 171 15.20 0.75 8.63
CA ARG A 171 15.32 2.22 8.62
C ARG A 171 15.46 2.79 10.03
N ARG A 172 16.24 3.86 10.17
CA ARG A 172 16.36 4.61 11.44
C ARG A 172 15.10 5.44 11.70
N PRO A 173 14.59 5.44 12.93
CA PRO A 173 13.59 6.43 13.35
C PRO A 173 14.11 7.86 13.16
N PRO A 174 13.22 8.85 12.99
CA PRO A 174 13.63 10.25 12.87
C PRO A 174 14.43 10.71 14.10
N SER A 175 15.62 11.29 13.86
CA SER A 175 16.59 11.63 14.92
C SER A 175 16.33 12.97 15.60
N ASN A 176 15.46 13.82 15.04
CA ASN A 176 15.07 15.11 15.59
C ASN A 176 13.58 15.40 15.34
N GLN A 177 12.97 16.29 16.12
CA GLN A 177 11.56 16.67 15.95
C GLN A 177 11.29 17.43 14.64
N ALA A 178 12.32 17.92 13.95
CA ALA A 178 12.20 18.70 12.73
C ALA A 178 12.07 17.81 11.47
N SER A 179 12.64 16.62 11.46
CA SER A 179 12.47 15.62 10.40
C SER A 179 11.36 14.66 10.78
N ARG A 180 10.38 14.49 9.91
CA ARG A 180 9.31 13.50 10.07
C ARG A 180 9.58 12.20 9.30
N VAL A 181 10.69 12.16 8.56
CA VAL A 181 11.00 11.08 7.62
C VAL A 181 12.11 10.19 8.22
N PRO A 182 11.96 8.85 8.17
CA PRO A 182 13.02 7.92 8.52
C PRO A 182 14.27 8.10 7.64
N SER A 183 15.42 7.69 8.15
CA SER A 183 16.69 7.78 7.41
C SER A 183 17.37 6.42 7.29
N ASP A 184 18.27 6.29 6.31
CA ASP A 184 19.07 5.09 6.13
C ASP A 184 20.28 5.10 7.09
N TYR A 185 20.90 3.94 7.28
CA TYR A 185 22.13 3.82 8.06
C TYR A 185 23.34 4.18 7.18
N ASP A 186 24.25 5.03 7.69
CA ASP A 186 25.42 5.51 6.94
C ASP A 186 26.49 4.43 6.64
N ASP A 187 26.36 3.23 7.22
CA ASP A 187 27.33 2.15 7.04
C ASP A 187 26.98 1.32 5.78
N PRO A 188 27.81 1.36 4.72
CA PRO A 188 27.57 0.63 3.49
C PRO A 188 27.73 -0.89 3.63
N SER A 189 28.20 -1.41 4.78
CA SER A 189 28.24 -2.85 5.05
C SER A 189 26.85 -3.46 5.30
N VAL A 190 25.81 -2.63 5.37
CA VAL A 190 24.40 -3.02 5.46
C VAL A 190 23.62 -2.32 4.33
N GLN A 191 23.90 -2.69 3.08
CA GLN A 191 23.08 -2.32 1.94
C GLN A 191 22.59 -3.59 1.26
N SER A 192 21.27 -3.74 1.18
CA SER A 192 20.65 -4.73 0.31
C SER A 192 19.21 -4.33 0.03
N GLU A 193 18.99 -3.66 -1.10
CA GLU A 193 17.76 -3.89 -1.84
C GLU A 193 17.86 -5.30 -2.44
N GLY A 194 16.75 -6.03 -2.43
CA GLY A 194 16.72 -7.43 -2.83
C GLY A 194 15.29 -7.90 -2.97
N SER A 195 15.08 -8.81 -3.92
CA SER A 195 13.79 -9.44 -4.21
C SER A 195 13.27 -10.22 -3.00
N CYS A 196 11.99 -10.04 -2.68
CA CYS A 196 11.55 -9.88 -1.30
C CYS A 196 10.29 -10.73 -0.97
N LEU A 197 10.32 -11.48 0.13
CA LEU A 197 9.14 -11.87 0.94
C LEU A 197 8.79 -10.70 1.87
N ILE A 198 7.55 -10.25 2.04
CA ILE A 198 7.27 -8.98 2.74
C ILE A 198 6.76 -9.21 4.16
N VAL A 199 7.49 -8.75 5.17
CA VAL A 199 6.94 -8.32 6.46
C VAL A 199 6.82 -6.80 6.49
N GLY A 200 5.61 -6.27 6.23
CA GLY A 200 5.28 -4.86 6.44
C GLY A 200 4.48 -4.18 5.33
N GLY A 201 3.28 -3.70 5.69
CA GLY A 201 2.56 -2.60 5.03
C GLY A 201 2.01 -2.84 3.62
N THR A 202 0.89 -2.19 3.32
CA THR A 202 0.18 -2.35 2.04
C THR A 202 0.78 -1.53 0.91
N HIS A 203 1.74 -0.66 1.20
CA HIS A 203 2.54 -0.09 0.12
C HIS A 203 3.53 -1.10 -0.47
N CYS A 204 3.91 -2.15 0.26
CA CYS A 204 4.93 -3.09 -0.21
C CYS A 204 4.37 -4.10 -1.25
N TRP A 205 3.06 -4.36 -1.28
CA TRP A 205 2.45 -5.18 -2.35
C TRP A 205 2.46 -4.50 -3.72
N ARG A 206 2.40 -3.15 -3.76
CA ARG A 206 2.65 -2.35 -4.98
C ARG A 206 4.10 -2.41 -5.43
N VAL A 207 5.04 -2.81 -4.57
CA VAL A 207 6.47 -2.90 -4.91
C VAL A 207 6.80 -4.29 -5.47
N CYS A 208 6.18 -5.36 -4.96
CA CYS A 208 6.52 -6.74 -5.36
C CYS A 208 5.48 -7.47 -6.21
N GLY A 209 4.37 -6.82 -6.61
CA GLY A 209 3.47 -7.33 -7.66
C GLY A 209 2.79 -8.68 -7.38
N LEU A 210 2.51 -9.00 -6.12
CA LEU A 210 1.95 -10.30 -5.68
C LEU A 210 2.78 -11.52 -6.12
N VAL A 211 4.06 -11.35 -6.39
CA VAL A 211 4.94 -12.47 -6.80
C VAL A 211 5.28 -13.38 -5.61
N TYR A 212 5.26 -12.83 -4.39
CA TYR A 212 5.66 -13.51 -3.17
C TYR A 212 4.55 -13.51 -2.14
N GLN A 213 4.55 -14.54 -1.29
CA GLN A 213 3.58 -14.72 -0.21
C GLN A 213 3.80 -13.64 0.88
N PRO A 214 2.84 -12.75 1.13
CA PRO A 214 3.00 -11.69 2.12
C PRO A 214 2.60 -12.15 3.53
N VAL A 215 3.15 -11.48 4.54
CA VAL A 215 2.52 -11.38 5.87
C VAL A 215 1.95 -9.99 6.12
N ALA A 216 0.88 -9.94 6.89
CA ALA A 216 0.20 -8.73 7.29
C ALA A 216 0.67 -8.25 8.67
N TRP A 217 1.35 -7.10 8.66
CA TRP A 217 1.68 -6.29 9.83
C TRP A 217 1.50 -4.81 9.44
N PRO A 218 0.27 -4.27 9.52
CA PRO A 218 0.00 -2.87 9.24
C PRO A 218 0.63 -1.96 10.30
N ILE A 219 0.98 -0.73 9.92
CA ILE A 219 1.55 0.28 10.81
C ILE A 219 0.71 1.56 10.79
N TYR A 220 0.30 2.06 9.63
CA TYR A 220 -0.32 3.39 9.51
C TYR A 220 -1.24 3.53 8.29
N ALA A 221 -1.88 4.70 8.15
CA ALA A 221 -2.80 5.04 7.06
C ALA A 221 -3.88 3.97 6.84
N GLU A 222 -4.06 3.51 5.61
CA GLU A 222 -5.08 2.54 5.22
C GLU A 222 -4.62 1.09 5.32
N GLN A 223 -3.44 0.85 5.89
CA GLN A 223 -2.80 -0.47 5.91
C GLN A 223 -3.64 -1.52 6.64
N GLN A 224 -4.40 -1.13 7.66
CA GLN A 224 -5.27 -2.05 8.40
C GLN A 224 -6.38 -2.63 7.52
N ILE A 225 -7.06 -1.77 6.74
CA ILE A 225 -8.13 -2.21 5.82
C ILE A 225 -7.57 -3.09 4.72
N ASN A 226 -6.44 -2.69 4.13
CA ASN A 226 -5.82 -3.50 3.10
C ASN A 226 -5.29 -4.84 3.65
N ALA A 227 -4.79 -4.87 4.89
CA ALA A 227 -4.38 -6.10 5.57
C ALA A 227 -5.58 -7.02 5.89
N PHE A 228 -6.71 -6.44 6.32
CA PHE A 228 -7.97 -7.14 6.50
C PHE A 228 -8.43 -7.81 5.20
N GLU A 229 -8.43 -7.06 4.09
CA GLU A 229 -8.76 -7.60 2.77
C GLU A 229 -7.84 -8.79 2.41
N MET A 230 -6.54 -8.61 2.55
CA MET A 230 -5.56 -9.61 2.14
C MET A 230 -5.62 -10.89 2.98
N VAL A 231 -5.74 -10.79 4.30
CA VAL A 231 -5.77 -11.95 5.20
C VAL A 231 -7.16 -12.58 5.21
N LEU A 232 -8.20 -11.79 5.45
CA LEU A 232 -9.51 -12.31 5.78
C LEU A 232 -10.37 -12.46 4.53
N GLU A 233 -10.40 -11.50 3.60
CA GLU A 233 -11.28 -11.60 2.43
C GLU A 233 -10.71 -12.50 1.34
N LEU A 234 -9.46 -12.26 0.98
CA LEU A 234 -8.83 -12.91 -0.18
C LEU A 234 -8.02 -14.16 0.22
N GLY A 235 -7.60 -14.26 1.49
CA GLY A 235 -6.73 -15.35 1.95
C GLY A 235 -5.38 -15.38 1.22
N LEU A 236 -4.86 -14.20 0.88
CA LEU A 236 -3.62 -13.98 0.16
C LEU A 236 -2.45 -13.59 1.08
N ALA A 237 -2.66 -13.49 2.39
CA ALA A 237 -1.62 -13.14 3.35
C ALA A 237 -1.74 -13.97 4.65
N VAL A 238 -0.60 -14.17 5.32
CA VAL A 238 -0.55 -14.70 6.68
C VAL A 238 -0.54 -13.54 7.67
N GLU A 239 -1.33 -13.61 8.74
CA GLU A 239 -1.35 -12.58 9.78
C GLU A 239 -0.17 -12.71 10.75
N ILE A 240 0.47 -11.57 11.04
CA ILE A 240 1.27 -11.38 12.26
C ILE A 240 0.45 -10.60 13.30
N LYS A 241 -0.07 -9.42 12.94
CA LYS A 241 -0.80 -8.55 13.88
C LYS A 241 -1.70 -7.55 13.16
N LEU A 242 -2.96 -7.91 12.87
CA LEU A 242 -3.87 -7.04 12.08
C LEU A 242 -4.29 -5.75 12.79
N ASP A 243 -4.34 -5.75 14.11
CA ASP A 243 -4.75 -4.62 14.94
C ASP A 243 -3.59 -3.69 15.33
N TYR A 244 -2.37 -3.94 14.82
CA TYR A 244 -1.26 -3.02 15.03
C TYR A 244 -1.52 -1.70 14.31
N LYS A 245 -1.42 -0.61 15.05
CA LYS A 245 -1.49 0.75 14.51
C LYS A 245 -0.57 1.65 15.30
N ARG A 246 0.15 2.50 14.58
CA ARG A 246 0.96 3.58 15.13
C ARG A 246 0.44 4.89 14.55
N ASP A 247 0.18 5.84 15.44
CA ASP A 247 -0.01 7.21 15.02
C ASP A 247 1.35 7.79 14.60
N VAL A 248 1.50 8.07 13.31
CA VAL A 248 2.75 8.61 12.73
C VAL A 248 2.83 10.13 12.88
N PHE A 249 1.74 10.78 13.30
CA PHE A 249 1.61 12.23 13.41
C PHE A 249 1.44 12.72 14.86
N ASP A 250 1.13 11.82 15.80
CA ASP A 250 1.15 12.13 17.23
C ASP A 250 2.60 12.10 17.79
N HIS A 251 3.08 13.30 18.14
CA HIS A 251 4.40 13.52 18.74
C HIS A 251 4.53 12.95 20.17
N ASP A 252 3.42 12.70 20.87
CA ASP A 252 3.39 12.16 22.23
C ASP A 252 3.08 10.65 22.28
N ALA A 253 2.60 10.04 21.19
CA ALA A 253 2.33 8.60 21.09
C ALA A 253 3.60 7.73 21.30
N HIS A 254 4.79 8.28 21.12
CA HIS A 254 6.05 7.59 21.43
C HIS A 254 6.26 7.34 22.93
N LYS A 255 5.44 7.95 23.82
CA LYS A 255 5.63 7.84 25.28
C LYS A 255 4.62 6.94 25.98
N ASN A 256 3.43 6.73 25.41
CA ASN A 256 2.37 5.99 26.09
C ASN A 256 1.70 4.99 25.14
N HIS A 257 2.21 3.75 25.18
CA HIS A 257 1.51 2.53 24.76
C HIS A 257 1.61 2.14 23.26
N THR A 258 2.82 1.97 22.75
CA THR A 258 3.01 1.13 21.57
C THR A 258 2.87 -0.32 21.98
N ILE A 259 1.84 -1.01 21.48
CA ILE A 259 1.72 -2.47 21.61
C ILE A 259 2.99 -3.08 21.01
N ILE A 260 3.76 -3.82 21.80
CA ILE A 260 4.93 -4.55 21.30
C ILE A 260 4.43 -5.87 20.72
N VAL A 261 4.77 -6.15 19.47
CA VAL A 261 4.60 -7.47 18.88
C VAL A 261 5.79 -8.32 19.31
N THR A 262 5.50 -9.36 20.07
CA THR A 262 6.52 -10.19 20.72
C THR A 262 7.30 -11.02 19.71
N THR A 263 8.50 -11.42 20.12
CA THR A 263 9.35 -12.37 19.39
C THR A 263 8.56 -13.61 18.96
N ASP A 264 7.78 -14.20 19.87
CA ASP A 264 6.99 -15.40 19.61
C ASP A 264 5.89 -15.18 18.57
N GLU A 265 5.20 -14.03 18.59
CA GLU A 265 4.18 -13.68 17.60
C GLU A 265 4.79 -13.54 16.20
N ILE A 266 5.93 -12.85 16.09
CA ILE A 266 6.63 -12.63 14.81
C ILE A 266 7.18 -13.95 14.27
N GLU A 267 7.84 -14.74 15.12
CA GLU A 267 8.42 -16.04 14.77
C GLU A 267 7.34 -16.99 14.27
N CYS A 268 6.21 -17.07 14.98
CA CYS A 268 5.07 -17.88 14.58
C CYS A 268 4.53 -17.45 13.20
N GLY A 269 4.42 -16.14 12.96
CA GLY A 269 4.02 -15.61 11.67
C GLY A 269 4.99 -15.95 10.53
N ILE A 270 6.31 -15.85 10.78
CA ILE A 270 7.36 -16.25 9.83
C ILE A 270 7.26 -17.74 9.54
N ARG A 271 7.15 -18.59 10.57
CA ARG A 271 7.05 -20.04 10.38
C ARG A 271 5.82 -20.42 9.56
N ARG A 272 4.65 -19.85 9.88
CA ARG A 272 3.41 -20.04 9.11
C ARG A 272 3.57 -19.60 7.66
N LEU A 273 4.20 -18.46 7.42
CA LEU A 273 4.49 -17.96 6.08
C LEU A 273 5.36 -18.93 5.26
N MET A 274 6.38 -19.52 5.89
CA MET A 274 7.31 -20.41 5.21
C MET A 274 6.71 -21.80 4.96
N GLU A 275 5.82 -22.27 5.83
CA GLU A 275 5.23 -23.61 5.80
C GLU A 275 3.87 -23.69 5.08
N ASP A 276 3.09 -22.61 5.06
CA ASP A 276 1.76 -22.58 4.43
C ASP A 276 1.85 -22.49 2.91
N ASN A 277 1.50 -23.59 2.24
CA ASN A 277 1.48 -23.68 0.78
C ASN A 277 0.16 -23.24 0.14
N GLU A 278 -0.92 -23.12 0.91
CA GLU A 278 -2.23 -22.72 0.39
C GLU A 278 -2.21 -21.25 0.00
N VAL A 279 -1.74 -20.39 0.91
CA VAL A 279 -1.60 -18.96 0.64
C VAL A 279 -0.66 -18.74 -0.54
N ARG A 280 0.46 -19.48 -0.61
CA ARG A 280 1.40 -19.42 -1.74
C ARG A 280 0.74 -19.73 -3.08
N THR A 281 -0.12 -20.74 -3.11
CA THR A 281 -0.84 -21.16 -4.32
C THR A 281 -1.80 -20.08 -4.77
N LYS A 282 -2.60 -19.53 -3.85
CA LYS A 282 -3.54 -18.43 -4.15
C LYS A 282 -2.82 -17.17 -4.63
N VAL A 283 -1.70 -16.82 -4.00
CA VAL A 283 -0.85 -15.69 -4.40
C VAL A 283 -0.32 -15.88 -5.82
N LYS A 284 0.15 -17.08 -6.16
CA LYS A 284 0.61 -17.39 -7.52
C LYS A 284 -0.51 -17.26 -8.55
N GLU A 285 -1.69 -17.82 -8.28
CA GLU A 285 -2.87 -17.68 -9.15
C GLU A 285 -3.28 -16.22 -9.33
N MET A 286 -3.25 -15.43 -8.25
CA MET A 286 -3.56 -14.01 -8.32
C MET A 286 -2.49 -13.26 -9.12
N SER A 287 -1.20 -13.56 -8.94
CA SER A 287 -0.10 -12.99 -9.71
C SER A 287 -0.26 -13.23 -11.21
N ASP A 288 -0.65 -14.45 -11.60
CA ASP A 288 -0.90 -14.80 -13.00
C ASP A 288 -2.07 -14.00 -13.58
N LYS A 289 -3.17 -13.82 -12.82
CA LYS A 289 -4.30 -12.96 -13.20
C LYS A 289 -3.90 -11.50 -13.32
N SER A 290 -3.15 -10.97 -12.36
CA SER A 290 -2.66 -9.59 -12.35
C SER A 290 -1.77 -9.31 -13.55
N ARG A 291 -0.88 -10.24 -13.93
CA ARG A 291 -0.05 -10.13 -15.13
C ARG A 291 -0.88 -10.18 -16.41
N ALA A 292 -1.89 -11.05 -16.48
CA ALA A 292 -2.80 -11.13 -17.62
C ALA A 292 -3.65 -9.85 -17.81
N ALA A 293 -3.91 -9.09 -16.76
CA ALA A 293 -4.72 -7.87 -16.84
C ALA A 293 -4.02 -6.71 -17.57
N VAL A 294 -2.68 -6.65 -17.53
CA VAL A 294 -1.89 -5.51 -18.02
C VAL A 294 -1.23 -5.72 -19.39
N VAL A 295 -1.17 -6.97 -19.86
CA VAL A 295 -0.71 -7.27 -21.24
C VAL A 295 -1.73 -6.85 -22.28
N GLU A 296 -1.31 -6.73 -23.54
CA GLU A 296 -2.21 -6.40 -24.66
C GLU A 296 -3.42 -7.34 -24.71
N GLY A 297 -4.62 -6.76 -24.79
CA GLY A 297 -5.90 -7.48 -24.71
C GLY A 297 -6.41 -7.77 -23.29
N GLY A 298 -5.61 -7.48 -22.26
CA GLY A 298 -5.99 -7.57 -20.85
C GLY A 298 -6.99 -6.48 -20.43
N SER A 299 -7.64 -6.68 -19.28
CA SER A 299 -8.68 -5.78 -18.78
C SER A 299 -8.17 -4.39 -18.44
N SER A 300 -7.02 -4.29 -17.77
CA SER A 300 -6.39 -3.03 -17.39
C SER A 300 -5.79 -2.34 -18.61
N TYR A 301 -5.19 -3.11 -19.53
CA TYR A 301 -4.75 -2.59 -20.84
C TYR A 301 -5.89 -1.94 -21.61
N ALA A 302 -7.05 -2.62 -21.71
CA ALA A 302 -8.24 -2.06 -22.35
C ALA A 302 -8.79 -0.83 -21.60
N SER A 303 -8.66 -0.79 -20.28
CA SER A 303 -9.08 0.33 -19.44
C SER A 303 -8.21 1.57 -19.65
N VAL A 304 -6.89 1.40 -19.73
CA VAL A 304 -5.95 2.46 -20.14
C VAL A 304 -6.31 2.97 -21.54
N GLY A 305 -6.66 2.07 -22.46
CA GLY A 305 -7.14 2.45 -23.80
C GLY A 305 -8.37 3.37 -23.76
N ARG A 306 -9.35 3.08 -22.88
CA ARG A 306 -10.52 3.96 -22.66
C ARG A 306 -10.12 5.31 -22.06
N LEU A 307 -9.22 5.33 -21.07
CA LEU A 307 -8.71 6.57 -20.50
C LEU A 307 -8.02 7.45 -21.55
N ILE A 308 -7.20 6.85 -22.43
CA ILE A 308 -6.55 7.56 -23.53
C ILE A 308 -7.58 8.11 -24.52
N GLN A 309 -8.63 7.34 -24.83
CA GLN A 309 -9.72 7.81 -25.69
C GLN A 309 -10.41 9.04 -25.11
N ASP A 310 -10.63 9.08 -23.80
CA ASP A 310 -11.21 10.24 -23.12
C ASP A 310 -10.27 11.46 -23.20
N PHE A 311 -8.96 11.28 -22.98
CA PHE A 311 -7.98 12.35 -23.19
C PHE A 311 -8.00 12.89 -24.62
N MET A 312 -8.08 12.00 -25.62
CA MET A 312 -8.17 12.41 -27.03
C MET A 312 -9.48 13.13 -27.36
N GLY A 313 -10.58 12.72 -26.72
CA GLY A 313 -11.87 13.39 -26.81
C GLY A 313 -11.82 14.82 -26.31
N ASN A 314 -11.14 15.05 -25.18
CA ASN A 314 -10.97 16.39 -24.60
C ASN A 314 -10.23 17.35 -25.53
N ILE A 315 -9.21 16.86 -26.25
CA ILE A 315 -8.48 17.67 -27.24
C ILE A 315 -9.35 17.99 -28.46
N SER A 316 -10.19 17.04 -28.88
CA SER A 316 -11.01 17.18 -30.10
C SER A 316 -12.27 18.02 -29.91
N GLY A 317 -12.63 18.32 -28.65
CA GLY A 317 -13.79 19.13 -28.27
C GLY A 317 -13.49 20.59 -27.92
N ILE A 318 -12.21 20.99 -27.95
CA ILE A 318 -11.72 22.38 -27.81
C ILE A 318 -11.68 23.03 -29.21
#